data_AF-A0A0M3HKA5-F1
#
_entry.id   AF-A0A0M3HKA5-F1
#
_cell.length_a   1.000
_cell.length_b   1.000
_cell.length_c   1.000
_cell.angle_alpha   90.00
_cell.angle_beta   90.00
_cell.angle_gamma   90.00
#
_symmetry.space_group_name_H-M   'P 1'
#
loop_
_entity.id
_entity.type
_entity.pdbx_description
1 polymer ?
#
loop_
_entity_poly.entity_id
_entity_poly.type
_entity_poly.pdbx_seq_one_letter_code
_entity_poly.pdbx_strand_id
1 'polypeptide(L)' 'SRDPEALLLALCDNSSEQRQHSQFDRACRKCIGLRQCDIEYSSCVNMACKVAQKRIALRRSNASEAVALHSLSKRSS' A
#
# COMPACT_ATOMS: atom_id res chain seq x y z
N SER A 1 3.18 -8.36 -22.71
CA SER A 1 1.85 -8.02 -23.24
C SER A 1 1.78 -6.50 -23.39
N ARG A 2 1.56 -5.98 -24.62
CA ARG A 2 1.40 -4.54 -24.89
C ARG A 2 -0.08 -4.14 -24.76
N ASP A 3 -0.61 -4.30 -23.56
CA ASP A 3 -2.00 -3.96 -23.29
C ASP A 3 -2.08 -2.63 -22.52
N PRO A 4 -2.41 -1.51 -23.19
CA PRO A 4 -2.55 -0.21 -22.54
C PRO A 4 -3.72 -0.16 -21.56
N GLU A 5 -4.75 -0.99 -21.75
CA GLU A 5 -5.87 -1.10 -20.81
C GLU A 5 -5.41 -1.78 -19.52
N ALA A 6 -4.63 -2.86 -19.63
CA ALA A 6 -4.02 -3.51 -18.47
C ALA A 6 -3.08 -2.58 -17.68
N LEU A 7 -2.28 -1.75 -18.37
CA LEU A 7 -1.45 -0.75 -17.69
C LEU A 7 -2.30 0.32 -16.98
N LEU A 8 -3.37 0.80 -17.61
CA LEU A 8 -4.26 1.79 -17.00
C LEU A 8 -4.91 1.22 -15.73
N LEU A 9 -5.41 -0.01 -15.79
CA LEU A 9 -5.96 -0.71 -14.63
C LEU A 9 -4.92 -0.86 -13.51
N ALA A 10 -3.70 -1.32 -13.83
CA ALA A 10 -2.62 -1.46 -12.85
C ALA A 10 -2.26 -0.11 -12.18
N LEU A 11 -2.25 1.00 -12.94
CA LEU A 11 -2.00 2.34 -12.40
C LEU A 11 -3.14 2.80 -11.49
N CYS A 12 -4.39 2.57 -11.88
CA CYS A 12 -5.57 2.87 -11.09
C CYS A 12 -5.55 2.10 -9.75
N ASP A 13 -5.27 0.80 -9.80
CA ASP A 13 -5.17 -0.06 -8.62
C ASP A 13 -4.05 0.41 -7.69
N ASN A 14 -2.84 0.62 -8.24
CA ASN A 14 -1.71 1.12 -7.46
C ASN A 14 -2.00 2.50 -6.82
N SER A 15 -2.66 3.41 -7.54
CA SER A 15 -3.04 4.72 -6.98
C SER A 15 -4.07 4.58 -5.85
N SER A 16 -5.06 3.71 -6.03
CA SER A 16 -6.08 3.41 -5.02
C SER A 16 -5.44 2.84 -3.76
N GLU A 17 -4.56 1.86 -3.91
CA GLU A 17 -3.84 1.24 -2.80
C GLU A 17 -2.94 2.23 -2.06
N GLN A 18 -2.23 3.12 -2.76
CA GLN A 18 -1.43 4.18 -2.12
C GLN A 18 -2.29 5.11 -1.27
N ARG A 19 -3.49 5.47 -1.75
CA ARG A 19 -4.45 6.29 -0.98
C ARG A 19 -4.92 5.55 0.26
N GLN A 20 -5.29 4.28 0.13
CA GLN A 20 -5.73 3.46 1.27
C GLN A 20 -4.61 3.24 2.29
N HIS A 21 -3.39 2.96 1.83
CA HIS A 21 -2.21 2.83 2.70
C HIS A 21 -1.99 4.11 3.50
N SER A 22 -2.06 5.28 2.85
CA SER A 22 -1.94 6.58 3.51
C SER A 22 -3.03 6.82 4.55
N GLN A 23 -4.27 6.39 4.30
CA GLN A 23 -5.36 6.51 5.25
C GLN A 23 -5.13 5.64 6.49
N PHE A 24 -4.71 4.38 6.32
CA PHE A 24 -4.43 3.50 7.46
C PHE A 24 -3.20 3.94 8.26
N ASP A 25 -2.17 4.48 7.59
CA ASP A 25 -1.01 5.07 8.25
C ASP A 25 -1.40 6.23 9.16
N ARG A 26 -2.23 7.15 8.66
CA ARG A 26 -2.75 8.27 9.47
C ARG A 26 -3.59 7.76 10.65
N ALA A 27 -4.43 6.75 10.45
CA ALA A 27 -5.24 6.17 11.50
C ALA A 27 -4.38 5.52 12.60
N CYS A 28 -3.35 4.76 12.23
CA CYS A 28 -2.41 4.16 13.18
C CYS A 28 -1.60 5.22 13.95
N ARG A 29 -1.09 6.25 13.28
CA ARG A 29 -0.39 7.38 13.91
C ARG A 29 -1.27 8.09 14.93
N LYS A 30 -2.53 8.38 14.57
CA LYS A 30 -3.51 9.00 15.47
C LYS A 30 -3.78 8.11 16.69
N CYS A 31 -3.98 6.81 16.50
CA CYS A 31 -4.23 5.87 17.59
C CYS A 31 -3.08 5.84 18.62
N ILE A 32 -1.84 5.77 18.13
CA ILE A 32 -0.65 5.75 19.00
C ILE A 32 -0.45 7.08 19.72
N GLY A 33 -0.61 8.21 19.01
CA GLY A 33 -0.55 9.53 19.61
C GLY A 33 -1.60 9.72 20.73
N LEU A 34 -2.83 9.24 20.51
CA LEU A 34 -3.88 9.28 21.53
C LEU A 34 -3.59 8.38 22.73
N ARG A 35 -2.93 7.24 22.51
CA ARG A 35 -2.53 6.31 23.57
C ARG A 35 -1.24 6.71 24.28
N GLN A 36 -0.58 7.78 23.82
CA GLN A 36 0.74 8.20 24.28
C GLN A 36 1.74 7.04 24.32
N CYS A 37 1.61 6.10 23.38
CA CYS A 37 2.54 4.98 23.31
C CYS A 37 3.84 5.45 22.68
N ASP A 38 4.96 5.15 23.32
CA ASP A 38 6.30 5.44 22.81
C ASP A 38 6.77 4.37 21.81
N ILE A 39 5.88 4.01 20.87
CA ILE A 39 6.16 3.04 19.81
C ILE A 39 5.93 3.70 18.47
N GLU A 40 6.78 3.38 17.49
CA GLU A 40 6.46 3.73 16.12
C GLU A 40 5.22 2.96 15.64
N TYR A 41 4.37 3.63 14.86
CA TYR A 41 3.16 3.00 14.31
C TYR A 41 3.44 1.86 13.34
N SER A 42 4.59 1.90 12.67
CA SER A 42 5.18 0.82 11.87
C SER A 42 5.38 -0.45 12.71
N SER A 43 5.76 -0.31 13.99
CA SER A 43 6.07 -1.38 14.94
C SER A 43 4.86 -1.90 15.72
N CYS A 44 3.65 -1.38 15.47
CA CYS A 44 2.43 -1.87 16.12
C CYS A 44 2.14 -3.35 15.75
N VAL A 45 2.15 -4.23 16.76
CA VAL A 45 1.91 -5.68 16.62
C VAL A 45 0.49 -6.12 16.99
N ASN A 46 -0.44 -5.17 17.19
CA ASN A 46 -1.83 -5.51 17.51
C ASN A 46 -2.54 -6.12 16.29
N MET A 47 -2.41 -7.43 16.13
CA MET A 47 -3.02 -8.19 15.03
C MET A 47 -4.54 -8.33 15.16
N ALA A 48 -5.15 -7.98 16.30
CA ALA A 48 -6.61 -7.89 16.41
C ALA A 48 -7.17 -6.59 15.81
N CYS A 49 -6.31 -5.58 15.56
CA CYS A 49 -6.72 -4.33 14.95
C CYS A 49 -6.92 -4.49 13.44
N LYS A 50 -8.16 -4.36 12.97
CA LYS A 50 -8.51 -4.42 11.54
C LYS A 50 -7.73 -3.39 10.69
N VAL A 51 -7.42 -2.22 11.23
CA VAL A 51 -6.63 -1.19 10.53
C VAL A 51 -5.18 -1.66 10.33
N ALA A 52 -4.57 -2.24 11.36
CA ALA A 52 -3.21 -2.78 11.27
C ALA A 52 -3.14 -3.96 10.29
N GLN A 53 -4.12 -4.87 10.33
CA GLN A 53 -4.24 -5.97 9.37
C GLN A 53 -4.33 -5.47 7.92
N LYS A 54 -5.21 -4.50 7.64
CA LYS A 54 -5.37 -3.94 6.29
C LYS A 54 -4.11 -3.22 5.80
N ARG A 55 -3.42 -2.47 6.67
CA ARG A 55 -2.14 -1.83 6.33
C ARG A 55 -1.07 -2.87 5.97
N ILE A 56 -0.93 -3.93 6.76
CA ILE A 56 0.03 -5.01 6.51
C ILE A 56 -0.30 -5.73 5.20
N ALA A 57 -1.59 -5.99 4.93
CA ALA A 57 -2.03 -6.61 3.69
C ALA A 57 -1.68 -5.75 2.46
N LEU A 58 -1.96 -4.44 2.51
CA LEU A 58 -1.63 -3.52 1.41
C LEU A 58 -0.12 -3.41 1.17
N ARG A 59 0.72 -3.46 2.22
CA ARG A 59 2.18 -3.48 2.07
C ARG A 59 2.68 -4.73 1.32
N ARG A 60 1.90 -5.81 1.32
CA ARG A 60 2.19 -7.06 0.59
C ARG A 60 1.52 -7.11 -0.78
N SER A 61 0.82 -6.06 -1.20
CA SER A 61 0.18 -6.03 -2.52
C SER A 61 1.22 -5.86 -3.62
N ASN A 62 0.95 -6.49 -4.77
CA ASN A 62 1.81 -6.46 -5.95
C ASN A 62 1.41 -5.36 -6.94
N ALA A 63 0.50 -4.44 -6.60
CA ALA A 63 0.05 -3.41 -7.55
C ALA A 63 1.20 -2.52 -8.06
N SER A 64 2.13 -2.17 -7.18
CA SER A 64 3.36 -1.44 -7.57
C SER A 64 4.26 -2.25 -8.50
N GLU A 65 4.38 -3.57 -8.27
CA GLU A 65 5.13 -4.49 -9.12
C GLU A 65 4.46 -4.66 -10.48
N ALA A 66 3.13 -4.78 -10.52
CA ALA A 66 2.36 -4.84 -11.77
C ALA A 66 2.63 -3.60 -12.65
N VAL A 67 2.58 -2.40 -12.08
CA VAL A 67 2.95 -1.16 -12.78
C VAL A 67 4.41 -1.19 -13.26
N ALA A 68 5.34 -1.67 -12.43
CA ALA A 68 6.76 -1.77 -12.78
C ALA A 68 7.00 -2.77 -13.92
N LEU A 69 6.33 -3.92 -13.95
CA LEU A 69 6.44 -4.92 -15.02
C LEU A 69 6.00 -4.37 -16.37
N HIS A 70 4.91 -3.60 -16.42
CA HIS A 70 4.51 -2.89 -17.65
C HIS A 70 5.53 -1.79 -18.04
N SER A 71 6.17 -1.15 -17.07
CA SER A 71 7.17 -0.11 -17.30
C SER A 71 8.51 -0.66 -17.79
N LEU A 72 8.94 -1.82 -17.28
CA LEU A 72 10.18 -2.50 -17.66
C LEU A 72 10.10 -3.15 -19.06
N SER A 73 8.89 -3.51 -19.52
CA SER A 73 8.66 -3.92 -20.91
C SER A 73 9.07 -2.85 -21.95
N LYS A 74 9.36 -1.60 -21.54
CA LYS A 74 9.85 -0.52 -22.40
C LYS A 74 11.39 -0.43 -22.53
N ARG A 75 12.19 -1.14 -21.71
CA ARG A 75 13.67 -1.01 -21.70
C ARG A 75 14.43 -2.09 -22.49
N SER A 76 13.73 -3.07 -23.07
CA SER A 76 14.33 -4.04 -23.99
C SER A 76 13.99 -3.66 -25.44
N SER A 77 14.66 -2.64 -25.96
CA SER A 77 14.75 -2.34 -27.40
C SER A 77 16.06 -1.62 -27.65
#